data_AF-A0A661KMD3-F1
#
_entry.id   AF-A0A661KMD3-F1
#
_cell.length_a   1.000
_cell.length_b   1.000
_cell.length_c   1.000
_cell.angle_alpha   90.00
_cell.angle_beta   90.00
_cell.angle_gamma   90.00
#
_symmetry.space_group_name_H-M   'P 1'
#
loop_
_entity.id
_entity.type
_entity.pdbx_description
1 polymer ?
#
loop_
_entity_poly.entity_id
_entity_poly.type
_entity_poly.pdbx_seq_one_letter_code
_entity_poly.pdbx_strand_id
1 'polypeptide(L)'
;MEKTLKITPLDPLFFRSPLPFTAGEQDWAPSSPLPLPGTLYGAIRSLILTKREFSQFLHGKGYQDIGTPTKKGTLAIKTYMLLRDAKDGSFDYLVPAPSNIAALNKEAEKASVKTLEPFLLPGVVFEPPKPQSINAFFYIKEDAEAIPKRWISLTGLKKYLNQESISSKDLTKPLQLYEPEPKSGIARN
;
A
#
# COMPACT_ATOMS: atom_id res chain seq x y z
N MET A 1 -10.30 20.29 10.37
CA MET A 1 -9.30 19.80 11.34
C MET A 1 -8.78 18.47 10.84
N GLU A 2 -7.48 18.36 10.62
CA GLU A 2 -6.84 17.10 10.25
C GLU A 2 -6.50 16.31 11.52
N LYS A 3 -6.66 14.99 11.48
CA LYS A 3 -6.33 14.10 12.58
C LYS A 3 -5.56 12.90 12.06
N THR A 4 -4.55 12.49 12.82
CA THR A 4 -3.78 11.26 12.58
C THR A 4 -4.25 10.19 13.55
N LEU A 5 -4.47 8.97 13.04
CA LEU A 5 -4.85 7.82 13.84
C LEU A 5 -3.75 6.75 13.74
N LYS A 6 -3.24 6.29 14.88
CA LYS A 6 -2.39 5.09 14.97
C LYS A 6 -3.30 3.89 15.22
N ILE A 7 -3.20 2.87 14.38
CA ILE A 7 -3.90 1.60 14.53
C ILE A 7 -2.84 0.54 14.82
N THR A 8 -2.91 -0.06 16.00
CA THR A 8 -2.02 -1.16 16.39
C THR A 8 -2.82 -2.47 16.37
N PRO A 9 -2.44 -3.47 15.57
CA PRO A 9 -3.09 -4.78 15.62
C PRO A 9 -2.86 -5.44 16.98
N LEU A 10 -3.90 -6.05 17.54
CA LEU A 10 -3.80 -6.88 18.75
C LEU A 10 -3.46 -8.35 18.41
N ASP A 11 -3.73 -8.73 17.17
CA ASP A 11 -3.65 -10.08 16.62
C ASP A 11 -3.31 -10.01 15.11
N PRO A 12 -2.98 -11.15 14.47
CA PRO A 12 -2.73 -11.19 13.04
C PRO A 12 -3.93 -10.67 12.24
N LEU A 13 -3.69 -9.73 11.34
CA LEU A 13 -4.73 -9.15 10.49
C LEU A 13 -4.93 -9.97 9.21
N PHE A 14 -6.19 -10.10 8.80
CA PHE A 14 -6.57 -10.77 7.56
C PHE A 14 -7.26 -9.81 6.59
N PHE A 15 -6.54 -9.38 5.56
CA PHE A 15 -7.05 -8.54 4.48
C PHE A 15 -7.26 -9.40 3.24
N ARG A 16 -8.43 -10.05 3.18
CA ARG A 16 -8.81 -11.04 2.16
C ARG A 16 -8.61 -10.49 0.75
N SER A 17 -7.94 -11.28 -0.10
CA SER A 17 -7.88 -11.04 -1.54
C SER A 17 -9.28 -11.15 -2.20
N PRO A 18 -9.47 -10.68 -3.45
CA PRO A 18 -10.77 -10.80 -4.13
C PRO A 18 -11.11 -12.22 -4.59
N LEU A 19 -10.26 -13.22 -4.30
CA LEU A 19 -10.53 -14.61 -4.66
C LEU A 19 -11.75 -15.17 -3.90
N PRO A 20 -12.51 -16.10 -4.50
CA PRO A 20 -13.56 -16.83 -3.81
C PRO A 20 -13.04 -17.42 -2.50
N PHE A 21 -13.88 -17.39 -1.46
CA PHE A 21 -13.57 -17.94 -0.14
C PHE A 21 -14.87 -18.48 0.46
N THR A 22 -15.20 -19.71 0.07
CA THR A 22 -16.46 -20.39 0.39
C THR A 22 -16.12 -21.73 1.03
N ALA A 23 -16.62 -21.96 2.24
CA ALA A 23 -16.39 -23.22 2.96
C ALA A 23 -16.87 -24.41 2.13
N GLY A 24 -16.03 -25.44 1.99
CA GLY A 24 -16.34 -26.66 1.24
C GLY A 24 -16.07 -26.60 -0.27
N GLU A 25 -15.68 -25.44 -0.83
CA GLU A 25 -15.32 -25.30 -2.24
C GLU A 25 -13.91 -24.75 -2.43
N GLN A 26 -13.72 -23.47 -2.08
CA GLN A 26 -12.42 -22.79 -2.10
C GLN A 26 -12.19 -22.18 -0.72
N ASP A 27 -11.38 -22.86 0.07
CA ASP A 27 -11.11 -22.60 1.48
C ASP A 27 -9.74 -21.97 1.74
N TRP A 28 -9.01 -21.64 0.67
CA TRP A 28 -7.76 -20.90 0.73
C TRP A 28 -7.95 -19.46 0.23
N ALA A 29 -7.52 -18.50 1.03
CA ALA A 29 -7.52 -17.10 0.65
C ALA A 29 -6.22 -16.40 1.10
N PRO A 30 -5.43 -15.84 0.17
CA PRO A 30 -4.27 -15.07 0.54
C PRO A 30 -4.68 -13.73 1.17
N SER A 31 -3.86 -13.27 2.10
CA SER A 31 -3.98 -11.95 2.73
C SER A 31 -3.07 -10.94 2.03
N SER A 32 -3.56 -9.71 1.87
CA SER A 32 -2.71 -8.56 1.53
C SER A 32 -1.99 -8.07 2.79
N PRO A 33 -0.75 -7.57 2.69
CA PRO A 33 -0.03 -7.03 3.85
C PRO A 33 -0.56 -5.66 4.32
N LEU A 34 -1.28 -4.95 3.46
CA LEU A 34 -1.98 -3.72 3.79
C LEU A 34 -3.47 -3.84 3.48
N PRO A 35 -4.33 -3.18 4.27
CA PRO A 35 -5.71 -2.99 3.87
C PRO A 35 -5.79 -2.11 2.64
N LEU A 36 -6.85 -2.30 1.85
CA LEU A 36 -7.24 -1.31 0.87
C LEU A 36 -7.72 -0.04 1.59
N PRO A 37 -7.59 1.15 0.98
CA PRO A 37 -8.09 2.39 1.58
C PRO A 37 -9.59 2.29 1.93
N GLY A 38 -10.35 1.57 1.10
CA GLY A 38 -11.77 1.30 1.32
C GLY A 38 -12.04 0.46 2.58
N THR A 39 -11.15 -0.45 2.95
CA THR A 39 -11.26 -1.25 4.18
C THR A 39 -11.12 -0.35 5.41
N LEU A 40 -10.13 0.54 5.43
CA LEU A 40 -9.96 1.51 6.52
C LEU A 40 -11.13 2.49 6.59
N TYR A 41 -11.58 3.00 5.44
CA TYR A 41 -12.75 3.87 5.37
C TYR A 41 -14.00 3.18 5.93
N GLY A 42 -14.23 1.94 5.51
CA GLY A 42 -15.32 1.09 6.00
C GLY A 42 -15.25 0.87 7.51
N ALA A 43 -14.07 0.53 8.04
CA ALA A 43 -13.88 0.31 9.48
C ALA A 43 -14.18 1.58 10.31
N ILE A 44 -13.64 2.73 9.90
CA ILE A 44 -13.89 4.03 10.57
C ILE A 44 -15.37 4.40 10.48
N ARG A 45 -15.97 4.23 9.29
CA ARG A 45 -17.40 4.49 9.06
C ARG A 45 -18.27 3.61 9.96
N SER A 46 -17.98 2.31 10.05
CA SER A 46 -18.70 1.37 10.91
C SER A 46 -18.57 1.76 12.38
N LEU A 47 -17.37 2.12 12.85
CA LEU A 47 -17.16 2.60 14.21
C LEU A 47 -18.03 3.83 14.53
N ILE A 48 -18.06 4.82 13.62
CA ILE A 48 -18.90 6.02 13.79
C ILE A 48 -20.38 5.63 13.81
N LEU A 49 -20.82 4.70 12.95
CA LEU A 49 -22.19 4.19 12.94
C LEU A 49 -22.58 3.50 14.25
N THR A 50 -21.66 2.78 14.92
CA THR A 50 -21.97 2.18 16.24
C THR A 50 -22.27 3.19 17.33
N LYS A 51 -21.92 4.47 17.12
CA LYS A 51 -22.16 5.57 18.08
C LYS A 51 -23.36 6.43 17.70
N ARG A 52 -24.10 6.07 16.65
CA ARG A 52 -25.18 6.87 16.08
C ARG A 52 -26.36 5.98 15.67
N GLU A 53 -27.49 6.60 15.36
CA GLU A 53 -28.72 5.90 14.96
C GLU A 53 -28.61 5.28 13.57
N PHE A 54 -28.38 3.97 13.51
CA PHE A 54 -28.26 3.21 12.26
C PHE A 54 -29.50 3.31 11.38
N SER A 55 -30.70 3.44 11.98
CA SER A 55 -31.95 3.63 11.26
C SER A 55 -31.91 4.86 10.34
N GLN A 56 -31.33 5.97 10.78
CA GLN A 56 -31.19 7.18 9.98
C GLN A 56 -30.25 6.98 8.79
N PHE A 57 -29.20 6.16 8.97
CA PHE A 57 -28.23 5.85 7.93
C PHE A 57 -28.88 5.10 6.77
N LEU A 58 -29.68 4.07 7.09
CA LEU A 58 -30.43 3.29 6.10
C LEU A 58 -31.39 4.16 5.28
N HIS A 59 -32.06 5.12 5.94
CA HIS A 59 -32.98 6.05 5.28
C HIS A 59 -32.29 7.27 4.66
N GLY A 60 -30.95 7.31 4.64
CA GLY A 60 -30.19 8.35 3.97
C GLY A 60 -30.24 9.72 4.65
N LYS A 61 -30.45 9.79 5.96
CA LYS A 61 -30.55 11.03 6.75
C LYS A 61 -29.45 11.14 7.79
N GLY A 62 -29.00 12.36 8.11
CA GLY A 62 -28.19 12.62 9.32
C GLY A 62 -26.68 12.35 9.24
N TYR A 63 -26.14 11.94 8.10
CA TYR A 63 -24.71 11.57 7.96
C TYR A 63 -23.99 12.33 6.85
N GLN A 64 -23.74 13.63 7.06
CA GLN A 64 -22.96 14.43 6.11
C GLN A 64 -21.46 14.08 6.11
N ASP A 65 -20.95 13.62 7.25
CA ASP A 65 -19.53 13.31 7.43
C ASP A 65 -19.16 11.93 6.85
N ILE A 66 -19.87 10.88 7.20
CA ILE A 66 -19.57 9.52 6.72
C ILE A 66 -20.44 9.08 5.53
N GLY A 67 -21.33 9.95 5.06
CA GLY A 67 -22.23 9.70 3.95
C GLY A 67 -23.33 8.70 4.27
N THR A 68 -24.13 8.39 3.27
CA THR A 68 -25.26 7.45 3.30
C THR A 68 -25.00 6.27 2.34
N PRO A 69 -25.88 5.26 2.24
CA PRO A 69 -25.72 4.19 1.25
C PRO A 69 -25.59 4.69 -0.19
N THR A 70 -26.20 5.83 -0.51
CA THR A 70 -26.25 6.37 -1.88
C THR A 70 -25.44 7.64 -2.09
N LYS A 71 -24.97 8.30 -1.03
CA LYS A 71 -24.23 9.58 -1.10
C LYS A 71 -22.94 9.55 -0.30
N LYS A 72 -21.85 10.05 -0.88
CA LYS A 72 -20.56 10.21 -0.18
C LYS A 72 -20.64 11.34 0.87
N GLY A 73 -19.96 11.13 1.99
CA GLY A 73 -19.77 12.15 3.02
C GLY A 73 -18.48 12.95 2.85
N THR A 74 -18.19 13.83 3.81
CA THR A 74 -17.00 14.68 3.83
C THR A 74 -15.75 14.03 4.42
N LEU A 75 -15.88 12.88 5.11
CA LEU A 75 -14.76 12.09 5.62
C LEU A 75 -13.88 11.66 4.45
N ALA A 76 -12.60 12.01 4.53
CA ALA A 76 -11.60 11.63 3.54
C ALA A 76 -10.36 11.09 4.26
N ILE A 77 -9.95 9.88 3.88
CA ILE A 77 -8.63 9.35 4.25
C ILE A 77 -7.65 9.89 3.23
N LYS A 78 -6.76 10.79 3.67
CA LYS A 78 -5.75 11.43 2.79
C LYS A 78 -4.61 10.49 2.45
N THR A 79 -4.18 9.71 3.42
CA THR A 79 -3.08 8.76 3.30
C THR A 79 -3.15 7.73 4.44
N TYR A 80 -2.46 6.63 4.26
CA TYR A 80 -2.20 5.63 5.29
C TYR A 80 -0.83 5.01 4.99
N MET A 81 -0.07 4.75 6.05
CA MET A 81 1.33 4.33 5.97
C MET A 81 1.56 3.25 7.00
N LEU A 82 2.58 2.41 6.79
CA LEU A 82 3.06 1.55 7.86
C LEU A 82 3.87 2.39 8.84
N LEU A 83 3.64 2.16 10.12
CA LEU A 83 4.45 2.72 11.19
C LEU A 83 5.42 1.64 11.68
N ARG A 84 6.69 1.98 11.78
CA ARG A 84 7.74 1.11 12.33
C ARG A 84 8.35 1.77 13.56
N ASP A 85 8.38 1.04 14.66
CA ASP A 85 9.05 1.47 15.88
C ASP A 85 10.58 1.41 15.68
N ALA A 86 11.28 2.48 16.04
CA ALA A 86 12.73 2.55 16.01
C ALA A 86 13.33 2.15 17.38
N LYS A 87 14.60 1.74 17.38
CA LYS A 87 15.30 1.27 18.59
C LYS A 87 15.46 2.35 19.67
N ASP A 88 15.42 3.62 19.28
CA ASP A 88 15.53 4.78 20.18
C ASP A 88 14.17 5.24 20.73
N GLY A 89 13.09 4.49 20.47
CA GLY A 89 11.73 4.85 20.88
C GLY A 89 11.03 5.84 19.95
N SER A 90 11.68 6.27 18.86
CA SER A 90 11.02 7.03 17.80
C SER A 90 10.21 6.12 16.87
N PHE A 91 9.48 6.70 15.92
CA PHE A 91 8.76 5.97 14.88
C PHE A 91 9.16 6.45 13.50
N ASP A 92 9.19 5.52 12.54
CA ASP A 92 9.41 5.79 11.14
C ASP A 92 8.16 5.42 10.33
N TYR A 93 7.87 6.20 9.29
CA TYR A 93 6.75 5.95 8.39
C TYR A 93 7.27 5.35 7.10
N LEU A 94 6.66 4.24 6.69
CA LEU A 94 7.04 3.48 5.52
C LEU A 94 5.91 3.51 4.49
N VAL A 95 6.30 3.72 3.24
CA VAL A 95 5.43 3.62 2.06
C VAL A 95 6.00 2.59 1.08
N PRO A 96 5.19 2.04 0.16
CA PRO A 96 5.70 1.21 -0.92
C PRO A 96 6.79 1.96 -1.69
N ALA A 97 7.92 1.30 -1.93
CA ALA A 97 9.00 1.88 -2.71
C ALA A 97 8.55 2.09 -4.17
N PRO A 98 8.95 3.21 -4.81
CA PRO A 98 8.72 3.43 -6.23
C PRO A 98 9.20 2.26 -7.09
N SER A 99 8.39 1.85 -8.07
CA SER A 99 8.64 0.65 -8.87
C SER A 99 9.81 0.76 -9.84
N ASN A 100 10.30 1.97 -10.11
CA ASN A 100 11.49 2.24 -10.91
C ASN A 100 12.80 2.16 -10.09
N ILE A 101 12.75 1.75 -8.82
CA ILE A 101 13.96 1.45 -8.06
C ILE A 101 14.33 -0.02 -8.29
N ALA A 102 15.51 -0.28 -8.86
CA ALA A 102 15.97 -1.62 -9.23
C ALA A 102 17.28 -2.02 -8.56
N ALA A 103 17.53 -3.32 -8.48
CA ALA A 103 18.79 -3.90 -8.03
C ALA A 103 19.66 -4.21 -9.24
N LEU A 104 20.92 -3.77 -9.19
CA LEU A 104 21.89 -3.97 -10.27
C LEU A 104 22.67 -5.29 -10.15
N ASN A 105 22.58 -6.01 -9.02
CA ASN A 105 23.31 -7.26 -8.78
C ASN A 105 22.43 -8.31 -8.11
N LYS A 106 22.55 -9.57 -8.55
CA LYS A 106 21.75 -10.73 -8.09
C LYS A 106 22.05 -11.20 -6.66
N GLU A 107 23.16 -10.75 -6.05
CA GLU A 107 23.51 -11.12 -4.69
C GLU A 107 22.76 -10.26 -3.65
N ALA A 108 21.70 -10.85 -3.10
CA ALA A 108 20.59 -10.25 -2.36
C ALA A 108 20.91 -9.44 -1.08
N GLU A 109 22.18 -9.37 -0.66
CA GLU A 109 22.59 -8.68 0.58
C GLU A 109 23.47 -7.44 0.34
N LYS A 110 24.13 -7.32 -0.82
CA LYS A 110 24.96 -6.16 -1.18
C LYS A 110 24.57 -5.53 -2.52
N ALA A 111 23.40 -5.89 -3.05
CA ALA A 111 22.88 -5.32 -4.29
C ALA A 111 22.93 -3.78 -4.23
N SER A 112 23.70 -3.19 -5.14
CA SER A 112 23.61 -1.77 -5.44
C SER A 112 22.23 -1.50 -6.00
N VAL A 113 21.59 -0.46 -5.45
CA VAL A 113 20.26 -0.04 -5.83
C VAL A 113 20.40 1.22 -6.68
N LYS A 114 19.58 1.36 -7.71
CA LYS A 114 19.54 2.55 -8.56
C LYS A 114 18.12 2.91 -8.93
N THR A 115 17.87 4.21 -9.04
CA THR A 115 16.66 4.74 -9.67
C THR A 115 16.82 4.61 -11.18
N LEU A 116 15.93 3.85 -11.80
CA LEU A 116 15.87 3.70 -13.23
C LEU A 116 15.21 4.93 -13.84
N GLU A 117 15.90 5.51 -14.82
CA GLU A 117 15.40 6.62 -15.59
C GLU A 117 14.69 6.10 -16.84
N PRO A 118 13.54 6.70 -17.21
CA PRO A 118 12.89 6.38 -18.47
C PRO A 118 13.80 6.73 -19.64
N PHE A 119 13.80 5.88 -20.67
CA PHE A 119 14.55 6.10 -21.90
C PHE A 119 13.65 5.88 -23.12
N LEU A 120 13.68 6.82 -24.06
CA LEU A 120 12.99 6.71 -25.34
C LEU A 120 13.72 5.71 -26.24
N LEU A 121 13.05 4.64 -26.66
CA LEU A 121 13.62 3.65 -27.56
C LEU A 121 13.92 4.28 -28.94
N PRO A 122 15.19 4.22 -29.43
CA PRO A 122 15.54 4.73 -30.75
C PRO A 122 14.73 4.04 -31.84
N GLY A 123 14.20 4.81 -32.78
CA GLY A 123 13.40 4.29 -33.91
C GLY A 123 11.95 3.96 -33.57
N VAL A 124 11.52 4.09 -32.31
CA VAL A 124 10.10 3.97 -31.93
C VAL A 124 9.46 5.35 -31.95
N VAL A 125 8.54 5.56 -32.89
CA VAL A 125 7.67 6.74 -32.90
C VAL A 125 6.47 6.45 -32.00
N PHE A 126 6.36 7.18 -30.89
CA PHE A 126 5.20 7.15 -30.00
C PHE A 126 4.44 8.47 -30.10
N GLU A 127 3.26 8.43 -30.71
CA GLU A 127 2.35 9.56 -30.78
C GLU A 127 1.20 9.32 -29.79
N PRO A 128 1.29 9.83 -28.54
CA PRO A 128 0.19 9.67 -27.61
C PRO A 128 -1.05 10.40 -28.14
N PRO A 129 -2.25 9.82 -27.99
CA PRO A 129 -3.50 10.42 -28.49
C PRO A 129 -3.84 11.79 -27.86
N LYS A 130 -3.07 12.25 -26.86
CA LYS A 130 -3.07 13.63 -26.37
C LYS A 130 -1.61 14.11 -26.17
N PRO A 131 -1.24 15.30 -26.66
CA PRO A 131 0.15 15.79 -26.66
C PRO A 131 0.65 16.31 -25.30
N GLN A 132 0.20 15.73 -24.18
CA GLN A 132 0.61 16.19 -22.85
C GLN A 132 1.20 15.04 -22.03
N SER A 133 2.52 15.13 -21.85
CA SER A 133 3.28 14.63 -20.69
C SER A 133 3.39 13.12 -20.46
N ILE A 134 3.12 12.27 -21.45
CA ILE A 134 3.45 10.84 -21.34
C ILE A 134 4.73 10.59 -22.14
N ASN A 135 5.87 10.56 -21.45
CA ASN A 135 7.12 10.11 -22.04
C ASN A 135 7.00 8.62 -22.41
N ALA A 136 7.52 8.29 -23.60
CA ALA A 136 7.34 6.99 -24.23
C ALA A 136 7.90 5.83 -23.40
N PHE A 137 7.44 4.62 -23.77
CA PHE A 137 7.82 3.30 -23.27
C PHE A 137 9.08 3.24 -22.40
N PHE A 138 8.88 2.85 -21.14
CA PHE A 138 9.93 2.61 -20.17
C PHE A 138 10.74 1.38 -20.57
N TYR A 139 11.98 1.58 -21.06
CA TYR A 139 12.94 0.49 -21.20
C TYR A 139 14.07 0.67 -20.20
N ILE A 140 14.37 -0.40 -19.47
CA ILE A 140 15.51 -0.46 -18.56
C ILE A 140 16.72 -0.83 -19.40
N LYS A 141 17.61 0.13 -19.66
CA LYS A 141 18.83 -0.09 -20.46
C LYS A 141 19.81 -1.07 -19.79
N GLU A 142 19.66 -1.26 -18.49
CA GLU A 142 20.59 -1.99 -17.62
C GLU A 142 20.09 -3.42 -17.36
N ASP A 143 21.01 -4.38 -17.21
CA ASP A 143 20.69 -5.72 -16.70
C ASP A 143 20.34 -5.60 -15.20
N ALA A 144 19.12 -5.12 -14.94
CA ALA A 144 18.63 -4.78 -13.62
C ALA A 144 17.35 -5.56 -13.35
N GLU A 145 17.26 -6.17 -12.17
CA GLU A 145 16.06 -6.87 -11.75
C GLU A 145 15.17 -5.92 -10.93
N ALA A 146 13.87 -5.95 -11.24
CA ALA A 146 12.88 -5.28 -10.42
C ALA A 146 12.99 -5.81 -8.99
N ILE A 147 13.19 -4.93 -8.00
CA ILE A 147 13.25 -5.39 -6.62
C ILE A 147 11.81 -5.67 -6.17
N PRO A 148 11.46 -6.92 -5.84
CA PRO A 148 10.08 -7.23 -5.46
C PRO A 148 9.72 -6.47 -4.17
N LYS A 149 8.64 -5.68 -4.29
CA LYS A 149 7.79 -5.16 -3.21
C LYS A 149 8.57 -4.66 -1.98
N ARG A 150 9.46 -3.67 -2.14
CA ARG A 150 10.15 -3.03 -1.00
C ARG A 150 9.34 -1.88 -0.42
N TRP A 151 9.73 -1.49 0.77
CA TRP A 151 9.24 -0.31 1.48
C TRP A 151 10.35 0.71 1.61
N ILE A 152 10.01 1.99 1.61
CA ILE A 152 10.94 3.10 1.76
C ILE A 152 10.46 4.01 2.90
N SER A 153 11.39 4.51 3.71
CA SER A 153 11.08 5.52 4.74
C SER A 153 10.76 6.87 4.13
N LEU A 154 10.13 7.78 4.88
CA LEU A 154 9.91 9.14 4.40
C LEU A 154 11.21 9.88 4.08
N THR A 155 12.27 9.62 4.85
CA THR A 155 13.61 10.16 4.56
C THR A 155 14.15 9.60 3.24
N GLY A 156 14.03 8.29 3.00
CA GLY A 156 14.41 7.68 1.73
C GLY A 156 13.56 8.18 0.55
N LEU A 157 12.26 8.35 0.76
CA LEU A 157 11.34 8.89 -0.25
C LEU A 157 11.71 10.33 -0.61
N LYS A 158 12.09 11.16 0.36
CA LYS A 158 12.55 12.52 0.11
C LYS A 158 13.81 12.52 -0.77
N LYS A 159 14.79 11.67 -0.47
CA LYS A 159 15.98 11.50 -1.34
C LYS A 159 15.56 11.11 -2.76
N TYR A 160 14.65 10.15 -2.90
CA TYR A 160 14.18 9.67 -4.19
C TYR A 160 13.51 10.80 -5.00
N LEU A 161 12.62 11.56 -4.37
CA LEU A 161 11.93 12.69 -5.02
C LEU A 161 12.89 13.81 -5.40
N ASN A 162 13.98 13.99 -4.64
CA ASN A 162 15.06 14.93 -4.94
C ASN A 162 16.10 14.41 -5.95
N GLN A 163 15.90 13.20 -6.49
CA GLN A 163 16.86 12.53 -7.39
C GLN A 163 18.25 12.30 -6.75
N GLU A 164 18.29 12.20 -5.43
CA GLU A 164 19.50 11.82 -4.69
C GLU A 164 19.71 10.29 -4.75
N SER A 165 20.94 9.84 -4.51
CA SER A 165 21.27 8.41 -4.55
C SER A 165 20.53 7.64 -3.45
N ILE A 166 19.76 6.63 -3.86
CA ILE A 166 19.10 5.66 -2.98
C ILE A 166 20.02 4.46 -2.75
N SER A 167 20.11 4.00 -1.50
CA SER A 167 20.87 2.82 -1.12
C SER A 167 19.95 1.71 -0.62
N SER A 168 20.50 0.49 -0.49
CA SER A 168 19.79 -0.63 0.12
C SER A 168 19.36 -0.37 1.57
N LYS A 169 20.02 0.56 2.29
CA LYS A 169 19.67 0.94 3.66
C LYS A 169 18.40 1.78 3.74
N ASP A 170 18.05 2.49 2.66
CA ASP A 170 16.82 3.26 2.57
C ASP A 170 15.61 2.36 2.28
N LEU A 171 15.84 1.09 1.91
CA LEU A 171 14.82 0.11 1.56
C LEU A 171 14.65 -0.97 2.64
N THR A 172 13.40 -1.34 2.91
CA THR A 172 13.03 -2.38 3.87
C THR A 172 12.32 -3.54 3.16
N LYS A 173 12.67 -4.78 3.53
CA LYS A 173 12.02 -6.00 3.00
C LYS A 173 10.64 -6.18 3.66
N PRO A 174 9.62 -6.70 2.93
CA PRO A 174 8.34 -7.13 3.51
C PRO A 174 8.44 -7.93 4.81
N LEU A 175 9.25 -8.98 4.81
CA LEU A 175 9.41 -9.91 5.93
C LEU A 175 10.13 -9.29 7.14
N GLN A 176 10.65 -8.07 7.03
CA GLN A 176 11.15 -7.30 8.18
C GLN A 176 10.05 -6.47 8.84
N LEU A 177 8.86 -6.39 8.25
CA LEU A 177 7.73 -5.56 8.70
C LEU A 177 6.54 -6.39 9.16
N TYR A 178 6.31 -7.53 8.54
CA TYR A 178 5.22 -8.43 8.87
C TYR A 178 5.60 -9.86 8.52
N GLU A 179 5.02 -10.80 9.25
CA GLU A 179 5.21 -12.23 9.04
C GLU A 179 3.87 -12.86 8.65
N PRO A 180 3.81 -13.64 7.56
CA PRO A 180 2.62 -14.42 7.24
C PRO A 180 2.42 -15.51 8.30
N GLU A 181 1.27 -15.51 8.97
CA GLU A 181 0.88 -16.55 9.92
C GLU A 181 -0.25 -17.40 9.31
N PRO A 182 0.05 -18.55 8.67
CA PRO A 182 -0.98 -19.41 8.11
C PRO A 182 -1.81 -20.04 9.24
N LYS A 183 -3.14 -19.96 9.12
CA LYS A 183 -4.08 -20.56 10.06
C LYS A 183 -5.01 -21.52 9.33
N SER A 184 -5.23 -22.69 9.93
CA SER A 184 -6.20 -23.68 9.47
C SER A 184 -7.32 -23.80 10.50
N GLY A 185 -8.57 -23.58 10.07
CA GLY A 185 -9.77 -23.75 10.88
C GLY A 185 -10.59 -24.96 10.42
N ILE A 186 -11.34 -25.56 11.33
CA ILE A 186 -12.32 -26.61 11.02
C ILE A 186 -13.68 -26.25 11.59
N ALA A 187 -14.75 -26.57 10.86
CA ALA A 187 -16.10 -26.58 11.41
C ALA A 187 -16.33 -27.94 12.10
N ARG A 188 -16.92 -27.92 13.30
CA ARG A 188 -17.36 -29.14 13.99
C ARG A 188 -18.87 -29.30 13.79
N ASN A 189 -19.30 -30.54 13.59
CA ASN A 189 -20.71 -30.92 13.54
C ASN A 189 -21.34 -30.90 14.93
#